data_AF-A0A4P0XTC0-F1
#
_entry.id   AF-A0A4P0XTC0-F1
#
_cell.length_a   1.000
_cell.length_b   1.000
_cell.length_c   1.000
_cell.angle_alpha   90.00
_cell.angle_beta   90.00
_cell.angle_gamma   90.00
#
_symmetry.space_group_name_H-M   'P 1'
#
loop_
_entity.id
_entity.type
_entity.pdbx_description
1 polymer ?
#
loop_
_entity_poly.entity_id
_entity_poly.type
_entity_poly.pdbx_seq_one_letter_code
_entity_poly.pdbx_strand_id
1 'polypeptide(L)'
;MRIHDVSQLLIFLFLISEFIMQTYFDQVDRVRFAGPKTDNPLAFRHYNPDEIVLGKRMADHLRFAACYWHNFCWNGADMFGAGSFERPWQAAGDALEMAKRKADVAFEFFYKLNVPYYCFHDVDVSPEGASLERVFA
;
A
#
# COMPACT_ATOMS: atom_id res chain seq x y z
N MET A 1 20.81 -0.86 22.48
CA MET A 1 21.82 0.07 21.94
C MET A 1 21.56 1.43 22.59
N ARG A 2 22.42 1.88 23.51
CA ARG A 2 22.21 3.15 24.23
C ARG A 2 22.76 4.28 23.37
N ILE A 3 21.91 5.25 23.05
CA ILE A 3 22.28 6.47 22.31
C ILE A 3 22.98 7.38 23.32
N HIS A 4 24.27 7.66 23.09
CA HIS A 4 25.10 8.42 24.02
C HIS A 4 25.47 9.82 23.50
N ASP A 5 25.02 10.17 22.29
CA ASP A 5 25.44 11.39 21.61
C ASP A 5 24.25 12.04 20.87
N VAL A 6 24.09 13.34 21.05
CA VAL A 6 23.05 14.18 20.45
C VAL A 6 23.15 14.19 18.92
N SER A 7 24.37 14.00 18.39
CA SER A 7 24.61 13.85 16.94
C SER A 7 24.05 12.53 16.40
N GLN A 8 24.13 11.45 17.17
CA GLN A 8 23.50 10.17 16.81
C GLN A 8 21.98 10.24 16.88
N LEU A 9 21.41 11.04 17.79
CA LEU A 9 19.97 11.28 17.85
C LEU A 9 19.48 12.09 16.64
N LEU A 10 20.24 13.11 16.21
CA LEU A 10 19.95 13.90 15.01
C LEU A 10 20.09 13.07 13.73
N ILE A 11 21.12 12.24 13.62
CA ILE A 11 21.28 11.30 12.50
C ILE A 11 20.15 10.27 12.51
N PHE A 12 19.75 9.75 13.68
CA PHE A 12 18.64 8.81 13.80
C PHE A 12 17.30 9.48 13.48
N LEU A 13 17.05 10.71 13.91
CA LEU A 13 15.87 11.51 13.56
C LEU A 13 15.86 11.92 12.08
N PHE A 14 17.01 12.22 11.48
CA PHE A 14 17.17 12.52 10.06
C PHE A 14 16.98 11.26 9.21
N LEU A 15 17.53 10.12 9.62
CA LEU A 15 17.25 8.80 9.02
C LEU A 15 15.80 8.41 9.20
N ILE A 16 15.17 8.67 10.35
CA ILE A 16 13.74 8.44 10.52
C ILE A 16 12.97 9.35 9.58
N SER A 17 13.30 10.65 9.47
CA SER A 17 12.65 11.61 8.55
C SER A 17 12.76 11.21 7.08
N GLU A 18 13.93 10.73 6.64
CA GLU A 18 14.16 10.21 5.27
C GLU A 18 13.57 8.81 5.06
N PHE A 19 13.29 8.07 6.15
CA PHE A 19 12.62 6.76 6.14
C PHE A 19 11.13 6.85 6.48
N ILE A 20 10.60 8.05 6.77
CA ILE A 20 9.16 8.29 6.81
C ILE A 20 8.74 8.26 5.34
N MET A 21 8.51 7.03 4.85
CA MET A 21 7.63 6.77 3.72
C MET A 21 6.48 7.76 3.85
N GLN A 22 6.30 8.66 2.88
CA GLN A 22 5.20 9.64 2.93
C GLN A 22 3.92 8.87 3.24
N THR A 23 3.41 9.04 4.45
CA THR A 23 2.27 8.25 4.92
C THR A 23 1.03 8.88 4.33
N TYR A 24 0.43 8.19 3.36
CA TYR A 24 -0.80 8.64 2.73
C TYR A 24 -2.02 8.29 3.59
N PHE A 25 -1.99 7.17 4.30
CA PHE A 25 -3.10 6.72 5.15
C PHE A 25 -2.83 7.03 6.63
N ASP A 26 -2.28 8.19 6.96
CA ASP A 26 -1.86 8.59 8.32
C ASP A 26 -2.93 8.37 9.41
N GLN A 27 -4.21 8.52 9.08
CA GLN A 27 -5.35 8.31 9.98
C GLN A 27 -5.77 6.83 10.15
N VAL A 28 -5.14 5.91 9.43
CA VAL A 28 -5.47 4.48 9.44
C VAL A 28 -4.28 3.69 10.00
N ASP A 29 -4.50 3.06 11.15
CA ASP A 29 -3.58 2.07 11.68
C ASP A 29 -3.67 0.75 10.91
N ARG A 30 -2.68 -0.13 11.12
CA ARG A 30 -2.75 -1.49 10.59
C ARG A 30 -3.99 -2.21 11.14
N VAL A 31 -4.85 -2.69 10.25
CA VAL A 31 -6.10 -3.40 10.54
C VAL A 31 -5.77 -4.72 11.21
N ARG A 32 -6.41 -4.97 12.36
CA ARG A 32 -6.21 -6.18 13.17
C ARG A 32 -7.52 -6.89 13.41
N PHE A 33 -7.43 -8.16 13.77
CA PHE A 33 -8.56 -8.91 14.28
C PHE A 33 -9.00 -8.36 15.64
N ALA A 34 -10.30 -8.06 15.78
CA ALA A 34 -10.91 -7.61 17.03
C ALA A 34 -12.13 -8.45 17.44
N GLY A 35 -12.37 -9.56 16.75
CA GLY A 35 -13.45 -10.49 17.05
C GLY A 35 -14.82 -10.09 16.49
N PRO A 36 -15.78 -11.02 16.50
CA PRO A 36 -17.05 -10.87 15.77
C PRO A 36 -17.99 -9.81 16.33
N LYS A 37 -17.75 -9.37 17.58
CA LYS A 37 -18.59 -8.38 18.28
C LYS A 37 -18.06 -6.95 18.20
N THR A 38 -16.93 -6.72 17.55
CA THR A 38 -16.36 -5.36 17.42
C THR A 38 -17.27 -4.44 16.62
N ASP A 39 -17.42 -3.21 17.12
CA ASP A 39 -18.07 -2.09 16.45
C ASP A 39 -17.08 -1.25 15.62
N ASN A 40 -15.76 -1.43 15.82
CA ASN A 40 -14.74 -0.75 15.03
C ASN A 40 -14.85 -1.17 13.55
N PRO A 41 -15.16 -0.23 12.63
CA PRO A 41 -15.26 -0.53 11.20
C PRO A 41 -13.92 -0.85 10.54
N LEU A 42 -12.79 -0.42 11.14
CA LEU A 42 -11.42 -0.65 10.67
C LEU A 42 -10.74 -1.79 11.43
N ALA A 43 -11.50 -2.83 11.76
CA ALA A 43 -10.99 -4.06 12.36
C ALA A 43 -11.63 -5.30 11.72
N PHE A 44 -10.87 -6.38 11.61
CA PHE A 44 -11.39 -7.65 11.13
C PHE A 44 -12.28 -8.30 12.20
N ARG A 45 -13.50 -8.67 11.79
CA ARG A 45 -14.45 -9.42 12.63
C ARG A 45 -14.19 -10.92 12.65
N HIS A 46 -13.70 -11.45 11.53
CA HIS A 46 -13.58 -12.89 11.29
C HIS A 46 -12.21 -13.31 10.76
N TYR A 47 -11.44 -12.39 10.20
CA TYR A 47 -10.10 -12.71 9.70
C TYR A 47 -9.08 -12.58 10.82
N ASN A 48 -8.69 -13.72 11.39
CA ASN A 48 -7.52 -13.85 12.25
C ASN A 48 -6.43 -14.63 11.47
N PRO A 49 -5.34 -13.99 11.04
CA PRO A 49 -4.33 -14.65 10.20
C PRO A 49 -3.67 -15.85 10.86
N ASP A 50 -3.61 -15.90 12.20
CA ASP A 50 -2.96 -16.95 12.99
C ASP A 50 -3.91 -18.07 13.44
N GLU A 51 -5.22 -17.91 13.22
CA GLU A 51 -6.19 -18.94 13.56
C GLU A 51 -5.96 -20.21 12.73
N ILE A 52 -5.88 -21.35 13.42
CA ILE A 52 -5.72 -22.65 12.78
C ILE A 52 -7.09 -23.20 12.39
N VAL A 53 -7.34 -23.30 11.09
CA VAL A 53 -8.55 -23.89 10.50
C VAL A 53 -8.14 -25.17 9.78
N LEU A 54 -8.68 -26.32 10.19
CA LEU A 54 -8.39 -27.62 9.58
C LEU A 54 -6.86 -27.89 9.42
N GLY A 55 -6.08 -27.49 10.42
CA GLY A 55 -4.64 -27.75 10.47
C GLY A 55 -3.74 -26.76 9.68
N LYS A 56 -4.27 -25.66 9.12
CA LYS A 56 -3.46 -24.58 8.54
C LYS A 56 -3.91 -23.22 9.05
N ARG A 57 -3.00 -22.23 9.05
CA ARG A 57 -3.36 -20.85 9.39
C ARG A 57 -4.35 -20.30 8.37
N MET A 58 -5.28 -19.46 8.82
CA MET A 58 -6.27 -18.83 7.94
C MET A 58 -5.60 -18.02 6.83
N ALA A 59 -4.47 -17.36 7.12
CA ALA A 59 -3.68 -16.66 6.11
C ALA A 59 -3.16 -17.58 4.99
N ASP A 60 -2.79 -18.82 5.33
CA ASP A 60 -2.26 -19.80 4.36
C ASP A 60 -3.36 -20.41 3.49
N HIS A 61 -4.59 -20.47 3.99
CA HIS A 61 -5.76 -20.86 3.21
C HIS A 61 -6.18 -19.78 2.23
N LEU A 62 -6.35 -18.54 2.72
CA LEU A 62 -6.99 -17.48 1.96
C LEU A 62 -6.03 -16.77 1.02
N ARG A 63 -4.76 -16.62 1.41
CA ARG A 63 -3.69 -16.05 0.58
C ARG A 63 -4.12 -14.76 -0.11
N PHE A 64 -4.74 -13.84 0.65
CA PHE A 64 -5.31 -12.63 0.09
C PHE A 64 -4.29 -11.81 -0.71
N ALA A 65 -4.75 -11.34 -1.87
CA ALA A 65 -3.99 -10.48 -2.74
C ALA A 65 -4.74 -9.17 -2.99
N ALA A 66 -4.05 -8.04 -2.92
CA ALA A 66 -4.59 -6.76 -3.35
C ALA A 66 -4.41 -6.58 -4.86
N CYS A 67 -5.47 -6.14 -5.52
CA CYS A 67 -5.49 -5.85 -6.95
C CYS A 67 -4.92 -4.43 -7.19
N TYR A 68 -3.79 -4.31 -7.87
CA TYR A 68 -3.11 -3.02 -8.03
C TYR A 68 -3.91 -2.05 -8.90
N TRP A 69 -4.44 -2.50 -10.04
CA TRP A 69 -5.17 -1.65 -11.00
C TRP A 69 -6.41 -0.98 -10.36
N HIS A 70 -7.28 -1.73 -9.69
CA HIS A 70 -8.47 -1.16 -9.06
C HIS A 70 -8.12 -0.29 -7.84
N ASN A 71 -7.11 -0.65 -7.06
CA ASN A 71 -6.78 0.11 -5.86
C ASN A 71 -6.01 1.40 -6.17
N PHE A 72 -5.15 1.44 -7.19
CA PHE A 72 -4.22 2.57 -7.38
C PHE A 72 -4.23 3.20 -8.78
N CYS A 73 -4.72 2.52 -9.82
CA CYS A 73 -4.72 3.03 -11.20
C CYS A 73 -6.08 3.60 -11.61
N TRP A 74 -7.17 2.89 -11.31
CA TRP A 74 -8.51 3.34 -11.67
C TRP A 74 -8.87 4.64 -10.93
N ASN A 75 -9.33 5.63 -11.68
CA ASN A 75 -9.66 6.97 -11.20
C ASN A 75 -11.17 7.17 -10.93
N GLY A 76 -11.96 6.09 -10.98
CA GLY A 76 -13.40 6.12 -10.76
C GLY A 76 -14.24 6.49 -12.00
N ALA A 77 -13.63 6.61 -13.18
CA ALA A 77 -14.36 6.84 -14.42
C ALA A 77 -15.23 5.63 -14.79
N ASP A 78 -16.36 5.90 -15.44
CA ASP A 78 -17.24 4.89 -16.03
C ASP A 78 -17.63 5.25 -17.48
N MET A 79 -18.53 4.48 -18.09
CA MET A 79 -18.95 4.69 -19.48
C MET A 79 -19.72 6.00 -19.71
N PHE A 80 -20.13 6.69 -18.65
CA PHE A 80 -21.01 7.86 -18.67
C PHE A 80 -20.38 9.11 -18.04
N GLY A 81 -19.20 9.01 -17.42
CA GLY A 81 -18.61 10.11 -16.66
C GLY A 81 -17.09 10.07 -16.54
N ALA A 82 -16.51 11.24 -16.25
CA ALA A 82 -15.08 11.39 -15.97
C ALA A 82 -14.71 10.82 -14.60
N GLY A 83 -13.41 10.62 -14.37
CA GLY A 83 -12.88 10.13 -13.11
C GLY A 83 -13.20 11.06 -11.94
N SER A 84 -13.58 10.48 -10.80
CA SER A 84 -13.99 11.18 -9.59
C SER A 84 -12.95 11.13 -8.46
N PHE A 85 -11.88 10.34 -8.59
CA PHE A 85 -10.87 10.19 -7.55
C PHE A 85 -9.74 11.20 -7.72
N GLU A 86 -9.52 12.02 -6.69
CA GLU A 86 -8.43 13.01 -6.64
C GLU A 86 -7.23 12.45 -5.88
N ARG A 87 -6.53 11.48 -6.47
CA ARG A 87 -5.39 10.80 -5.85
C ARG A 87 -4.08 11.51 -6.18
N PRO A 88 -3.24 11.89 -5.19
CA PRO A 88 -2.00 12.63 -5.45
C PRO A 88 -1.02 11.95 -6.40
N TRP A 89 -0.95 10.61 -6.39
CA TRP A 89 -0.10 9.83 -7.31
C TRP A 89 -0.68 9.69 -8.74
N GLN A 90 -1.86 10.27 -8.99
CA GLN A 90 -2.47 10.38 -10.33
C GLN A 90 -2.45 11.82 -10.84
N ALA A 91 -1.86 12.76 -10.08
CA ALA A 91 -1.69 14.15 -10.51
C ALA A 91 -0.66 14.26 -11.64
N ALA A 92 -0.66 15.40 -12.33
CA ALA A 92 0.34 15.69 -13.35
C ALA A 92 1.75 15.73 -12.74
N GLY A 93 2.74 15.17 -13.44
CA GLY A 93 4.12 15.09 -13.00
C GLY A 93 4.97 14.21 -13.91
N ASP A 94 6.24 14.00 -13.54
CA ASP A 94 7.07 12.99 -14.19
C ASP A 94 6.48 11.59 -13.96
N ALA A 95 6.32 10.83 -15.04
CA ALA A 95 5.58 9.58 -15.02
C ALA A 95 6.25 8.50 -14.15
N LEU A 96 7.59 8.44 -14.15
CA LEU A 96 8.33 7.48 -13.35
C LEU A 96 8.30 7.85 -11.87
N GLU A 97 8.44 9.14 -11.55
CA GLU A 97 8.27 9.62 -10.17
C GLU A 97 6.86 9.37 -9.63
N MET A 98 5.81 9.53 -10.46
CA MET A 98 4.44 9.17 -10.07
C MET A 98 4.25 7.67 -9.88
N ALA A 99 4.89 6.83 -10.70
CA ALA A 99 4.88 5.38 -10.53
C ALA A 99 5.54 4.95 -9.21
N LYS A 100 6.68 5.56 -8.84
CA LYS A 100 7.34 5.31 -7.54
C LYS A 100 6.46 5.72 -6.36
N ARG A 101 5.87 6.92 -6.40
CA ARG A 101 4.94 7.38 -5.35
C ARG A 101 3.74 6.45 -5.21
N LYS A 102 3.17 5.99 -6.33
CA LYS A 102 2.08 5.02 -6.35
C LYS A 102 2.50 3.70 -5.69
N ALA A 103 3.72 3.24 -5.94
CA ALA A 103 4.28 2.06 -5.27
C ALA A 103 4.43 2.27 -3.75
N ASP A 104 4.96 3.41 -3.30
CA ASP A 104 5.09 3.70 -1.87
C ASP A 104 3.72 3.65 -1.16
N VAL A 105 2.70 4.30 -1.74
CA VAL A 105 1.33 4.27 -1.21
C VAL A 105 0.73 2.86 -1.26
N ALA A 106 1.01 2.09 -2.31
CA ALA A 106 0.51 0.73 -2.44
C ALA A 106 1.08 -0.19 -1.36
N PHE A 107 2.39 -0.12 -1.10
CA PHE A 107 3.03 -0.92 -0.05
C PHE A 107 2.61 -0.49 1.36
N GLU A 108 2.36 0.81 1.59
CA GLU A 108 1.73 1.27 2.83
C GLU A 108 0.34 0.64 3.01
N PHE A 109 -0.50 0.69 1.95
CA PHE A 109 -1.84 0.10 1.96
C PHE A 109 -1.80 -1.40 2.24
N PHE A 110 -0.92 -2.15 1.59
CA PHE A 110 -0.78 -3.60 1.79
C PHE A 110 -0.39 -3.93 3.22
N TYR A 111 0.57 -3.19 3.76
CA TYR A 111 1.00 -3.33 5.15
C TYR A 111 -0.15 -3.07 6.13
N LYS A 112 -0.88 -1.96 5.94
CA LYS A 112 -2.00 -1.55 6.82
C LYS A 112 -3.19 -2.49 6.71
N LEU A 113 -3.55 -2.93 5.51
CA LEU A 113 -4.65 -3.89 5.31
C LEU A 113 -4.28 -5.31 5.77
N ASN A 114 -3.00 -5.58 6.03
CA ASN A 114 -2.50 -6.90 6.40
C ASN A 114 -2.69 -7.96 5.29
N VAL A 115 -2.38 -7.59 4.05
CA VAL A 115 -2.46 -8.48 2.88
C VAL A 115 -1.06 -8.89 2.40
N PRO A 116 -0.75 -10.19 2.29
CA PRO A 116 0.60 -10.67 1.99
C PRO A 116 0.95 -10.68 0.49
N TYR A 117 -0.04 -10.59 -0.40
CA TYR A 117 0.16 -10.66 -1.84
C TYR A 117 -0.46 -9.45 -2.56
N TYR A 118 -0.03 -9.20 -3.79
CA TYR A 118 -0.65 -8.26 -4.71
C TYR A 118 -0.53 -8.75 -6.14
N CYS A 119 -1.42 -8.27 -7.01
CA CYS A 119 -1.44 -8.60 -8.44
C CYS A 119 -1.44 -7.31 -9.27
N PHE A 120 -0.71 -7.30 -10.39
CA PHE A 120 -0.57 -6.13 -11.24
C PHE A 120 -0.42 -6.54 -12.71
N HIS A 121 -0.79 -5.64 -13.62
CA HIS A 121 -0.32 -5.63 -15.01
C HIS A 121 0.96 -4.79 -15.08
N ASP A 122 1.82 -5.05 -16.06
CA ASP A 122 3.02 -4.25 -16.33
C ASP A 122 2.74 -2.73 -16.38
N VAL A 123 1.70 -2.33 -17.12
CA VAL A 123 1.26 -0.93 -17.23
C VAL A 123 0.72 -0.33 -15.93
N ASP A 124 0.40 -1.15 -14.94
CA ASP A 124 -0.03 -0.65 -13.63
C ASP A 124 1.15 -0.09 -12.83
N VAL A 125 2.35 -0.63 -13.01
CA VAL A 125 3.51 -0.34 -12.15
C VAL A 125 4.59 0.48 -12.86
N SER A 126 4.59 0.50 -14.19
CA SER A 126 5.55 1.24 -15.01
C SER A 126 4.85 2.03 -16.12
N PRO A 127 5.30 3.24 -16.47
CA PRO A 127 4.83 3.93 -17.66
C PRO A 127 5.25 3.23 -18.96
N GLU A 128 4.40 3.25 -19.98
CA GLU A 128 4.60 2.52 -21.25
C GLU A 128 5.78 3.01 -22.12
N GLY A 129 6.39 4.14 -21.78
CA GLY A 129 7.47 4.73 -22.58
C GLY A 129 7.05 5.11 -24.01
N ALA A 130 8.00 5.56 -24.84
CA ALA A 130 7.74 5.91 -26.24
C ALA A 130 8.02 4.76 -27.23
N SER A 131 8.58 3.66 -26.74
CA SER A 131 8.93 2.45 -27.50
C SER A 131 9.11 1.28 -26.55
N LEU A 132 9.04 0.04 -27.07
CA LEU A 132 9.25 -1.18 -26.27
C LEU A 132 10.59 -1.20 -25.51
N GLU A 133 11.64 -0.62 -26.09
CA GLU A 133 12.96 -0.52 -25.44
C GLU A 133 12.91 0.32 -24.15
N ARG A 134 12.02 1.32 -24.11
CA ARG A 134 11.89 2.28 -23.00
C ARG A 134 10.92 1.83 -21.91
N VAL A 135 10.22 0.71 -22.08
CA VAL A 135 9.27 0.16 -21.08
C VAL A 135 9.99 -0.33 -19.81
N PHE A 136 11.25 -0.76 -19.93
CA PHE A 136 12.01 -1.42 -18.85
C PHE A 136 13.26 -0.67 -18.39
N ALA A 137 13.47 0.58 -18.86
CA ALA A 137 14.64 1.40 -18.57
C ALA A 137 14.34 2.46 -17.51
#